data_AF-A0A560DXF1-F1
#
_entry.id   AF-A0A560DXF1-F1
#
_cell.length_a   1.000
_cell.length_b   1.000
_cell.length_c   1.000
_cell.angle_alpha   90.00
_cell.angle_beta   90.00
_cell.angle_gamma   90.00
#
_symmetry.space_group_name_H-M   'P 1'
#
loop_
_entity.id
_entity.type
_entity.pdbx_description
1 polymer ?
#
loop_
_entity_poly.entity_id
_entity_poly.type
_entity_poly.pdbx_seq_one_letter_code
_entity_poly.pdbx_strand_id
1 'polypeptide(L)' 'MIEKRTTQRHRVFKGGTITYENSGIACTVRNMSEGGAAIDLDAAVTLPQSFTLSIARDNFVRNCRPVWRDDRRVGLAFVQ' A
#
# COMPACT_ATOMS: atom_id res chain seq x y z
N MET A 1 0.78 -4.18 25.22
CA MET A 1 0.73 -3.83 23.78
C MET A 1 0.20 -5.05 23.05
N ILE A 2 -1.07 -5.07 22.63
CA ILE A 2 -1.67 -6.25 21.98
C ILE A 2 -1.26 -6.23 20.50
N GLU A 3 -0.42 -7.17 20.10
CA GLU A 3 0.01 -7.34 18.72
C GLU A 3 -1.15 -7.87 17.87
N LYS A 4 -1.92 -6.95 17.26
CA LYS A 4 -3.09 -7.28 16.42
C LYS A 4 -2.71 -7.79 15.00
N ARG A 5 -1.46 -8.22 14.78
CA ARG A 5 -0.92 -8.48 13.44
C ARG A 5 -0.89 -9.98 13.17
N THR A 6 -1.52 -10.41 12.09
CA THR A 6 -1.68 -11.82 11.73
C THR A 6 -0.54 -12.39 10.88
N THR A 7 0.30 -11.55 10.27
CA THR A 7 1.35 -11.98 9.32
C THR A 7 2.64 -11.15 9.44
N GLN A 8 3.78 -11.80 9.20
CA GLN A 8 5.11 -11.16 9.24
C GLN A 8 5.28 -10.19 8.04
N ARG A 9 5.90 -9.04 8.28
CA ARG A 9 6.21 -8.05 7.24
C ARG A 9 7.67 -8.12 6.84
N HIS A 10 7.93 -8.24 5.55
CA HIS A 10 9.25 -8.12 4.96
C HIS A 10 9.50 -6.67 4.56
N ARG A 11 10.64 -6.11 5.00
CA ARG A 11 11.08 -4.78 4.55
C ARG A 11 11.46 -4.87 3.08
N VAL A 12 10.94 -3.94 2.28
CA VAL A 12 11.22 -3.87 0.85
C VAL A 12 11.44 -2.41 0.44
N PHE A 13 12.05 -2.20 -0.71
CA PHE A 13 12.17 -0.90 -1.35
C PHE A 13 11.79 -1.06 -2.82
N LYS A 14 10.51 -0.88 -3.13
CA LYS A 14 9.96 -1.10 -4.47
C LYS A 14 9.18 0.11 -4.93
N GLY A 15 9.30 0.46 -6.21
CA GLY A 15 8.39 1.42 -6.83
C GLY A 15 7.05 0.75 -7.12
N GLY A 16 5.97 1.42 -6.78
CA GLY A 16 4.61 0.98 -7.07
C GLY A 16 3.74 2.12 -7.60
N THR A 17 2.60 1.78 -8.16
CA THR A 17 1.60 2.74 -8.63
C THR A 17 0.27 2.40 -8.01
N ILE A 18 -0.34 3.38 -7.37
CA ILE A 18 -1.73 3.33 -6.92
C ILE A 18 -2.60 3.83 -8.08
N THR A 19 -3.59 3.04 -8.47
CA THR A 19 -4.59 3.44 -9.47
C THR A 19 -5.99 3.41 -8.87
N TYR A 20 -6.73 4.48 -9.13
CA TYR A 20 -8.15 4.59 -8.82
C TYR A 20 -8.82 5.50 -9.83
N GLU A 21 -10.03 5.15 -10.25
CA GLU A 21 -10.73 5.83 -11.34
C GLU A 21 -9.81 5.98 -12.57
N ASN A 22 -9.49 7.21 -12.96
CA ASN A 22 -8.58 7.54 -14.06
C ASN A 22 -7.26 8.17 -13.58
N SER A 23 -6.94 8.07 -12.29
CA SER A 23 -5.73 8.64 -11.69
C SER A 23 -4.71 7.55 -11.32
N GLY A 24 -3.44 7.85 -11.57
CA GLY A 24 -2.30 7.03 -11.16
C GLY A 24 -1.34 7.84 -10.30
N ILE A 25 -1.01 7.35 -9.11
CA ILE A 25 -0.10 7.99 -8.18
C ILE A 25 1.10 7.07 -7.92
N ALA A 26 2.30 7.58 -8.18
CA ALA A 26 3.53 6.85 -7.84
C ALA A 26 3.69 6.76 -6.32
N CYS A 27 4.20 5.63 -5.85
CA CYS A 27 4.48 5.40 -4.44
C CYS A 27 5.71 4.51 -4.25
N THR A 28 6.27 4.55 -3.05
CA THR A 28 7.35 3.65 -2.64
C THR A 28 6.81 2.63 -1.64
N VAL A 29 6.87 1.35 -1.97
CA VAL A 29 6.53 0.25 -1.04
C VAL A 29 7.69 0.02 -0.09
N ARG A 30 7.42 0.15 1.22
CA ARG A 30 8.42 0.11 2.32
C ARG A 30 8.44 -1.23 3.06
N ASN A 31 7.30 -1.90 3.10
CA ASN A 31 7.18 -3.26 3.61
C ASN A 31 5.93 -3.93 3.04
N MET A 32 5.97 -5.26 2.98
CA MET A 32 4.85 -6.10 2.51
C MET A 32 4.68 -7.30 3.43
N SER A 33 3.46 -7.79 3.50
CA SER A 33 3.03 -9.04 4.14
C SER A 33 1.99 -9.69 3.24
N GLU A 34 1.58 -10.91 3.55
CA GLU A 34 0.51 -11.59 2.80
C GLU A 34 -0.80 -10.80 2.79
N GLY A 35 -1.12 -10.10 3.88
CA GLY A 35 -2.39 -9.36 4.03
C GLY A 35 -2.32 -7.86 3.75
N GLY A 36 -1.17 -7.30 3.37
CA GLY A 36 -1.07 -5.85 3.21
C GLY A 36 0.35 -5.32 3.00
N ALA A 37 0.44 -4.00 2.88
CA ALA A 37 1.70 -3.28 2.65
C ALA A 37 1.73 -1.94 3.39
N ALA A 38 2.91 -1.34 3.52
CA ALA A 38 3.04 0.07 3.83
C ALA A 38 3.74 0.78 2.68
N ILE A 39 3.21 1.94 2.30
CA ILE A 39 3.69 2.76 1.20
C ILE A 39 4.02 4.17 1.66
N ASP A 40 4.96 4.82 0.99
CA ASP A 40 5.22 6.26 1.09
C ASP A 40 4.75 6.94 -0.21
N LEU A 41 4.13 8.10 -0.06
CA LEU A 41 3.66 8.97 -1.14
C LEU A 41 4.54 10.23 -1.19
N ASP A 42 4.70 10.82 -2.38
CA ASP A 42 5.51 12.03 -2.52
C ASP A 42 4.85 13.26 -1.88
N ALA A 43 3.52 13.25 -1.75
CA ALA A 43 2.74 14.30 -1.11
C ALA A 43 1.60 13.72 -0.25
N ALA A 44 1.08 14.54 0.65
CA ALA A 44 -0.09 14.20 1.46
C ALA A 44 -1.37 14.23 0.60
N VAL A 45 -1.64 13.15 -0.13
CA VAL A 45 -2.84 13.00 -0.98
C VAL A 45 -3.92 12.18 -0.29
N THR A 46 -5.19 12.55 -0.42
CA THR A 46 -6.32 11.74 0.09
C THR A 46 -6.56 10.56 -0.85
N LEU A 47 -6.45 9.34 -0.34
CA LEU A 47 -6.74 8.12 -1.09
C LEU A 47 -8.21 7.71 -0.90
N PRO A 48 -8.86 7.12 -1.93
CA PRO A 48 -10.22 6.59 -1.79
C PRO A 48 -10.26 5.36 -0.87
N GLN A 49 -11.47 4.93 -0.50
CA GLN A 49 -11.66 3.75 0.35
C GLN A 49 -11.17 2.44 -0.30
N SER A 50 -11.17 2.38 -1.64
CA SER A 50 -10.67 1.24 -2.41
C SER A 50 -9.86 1.73 -3.61
N PHE A 51 -8.72 1.11 -3.85
CA PHE A 51 -7.85 1.38 -5.00
C PHE A 51 -6.97 0.17 -5.31
N THR A 52 -6.32 0.17 -6.45
CA THR A 52 -5.40 -0.90 -6.85
C THR A 52 -3.95 -0.48 -6.59
N LEU A 53 -3.18 -1.34 -5.93
CA LEU A 53 -1.72 -1.23 -5.88
C LEU A 53 -1.12 -2.15 -6.93
N SER A 54 -0.23 -1.61 -7.75
CA SER A 54 0.58 -2.38 -8.70
C SER A 54 2.07 -2.20 -8.43
N ILE A 55 2.84 -3.28 -8.56
CA ILE A 55 4.31 -3.29 -8.50
C ILE A 55 4.79 -4.03 -9.74
N ALA A 56 5.14 -3.28 -10.78
CA ALA A 56 5.43 -3.83 -12.11
C ALA A 56 6.59 -4.85 -12.10
N ARG A 57 7.65 -4.58 -11.33
CA ARG A 57 8.83 -5.47 -11.19
C ARG A 57 8.49 -6.84 -10.62
N ASP A 58 7.40 -6.95 -9.86
CA ASP A 58 6.97 -8.18 -9.20
C ASP A 58 5.80 -8.86 -9.93
N ASN A 59 5.30 -8.28 -11.03
CA ASN A 59 4.01 -8.62 -11.63
C ASN A 59 2.88 -8.71 -10.57
N PHE A 60 2.92 -7.80 -9.59
CA PHE A 60 2.00 -7.79 -8.46
C PHE A 60 0.91 -6.74 -8.69
N VAL A 61 -0.34 -7.17 -8.55
CA VAL A 61 -1.52 -6.31 -8.58
C VAL A 61 -2.52 -6.78 -7.52
N ARG A 62 -2.97 -5.87 -6.65
CA ARG A 62 -3.99 -6.16 -5.63
C ARG A 62 -4.90 -4.97 -5.38
N ASN A 63 -6.19 -5.24 -5.21
CA ASN A 63 -7.12 -4.30 -4.61
C ASN A 63 -6.76 -4.09 -3.14
N CYS A 64 -6.82 -2.84 -2.71
CA CYS A 64 -6.34 -2.38 -1.43
C CYS A 64 -7.34 -1.41 -0.82
N ARG A 65 -7.33 -1.33 0.52
CA ARG A 65 -7.95 -0.25 1.28
C ARG A 65 -6.96 0.36 2.27
N PRO A 66 -7.01 1.68 2.52
CA PRO A 66 -6.19 2.29 3.55
C PRO A 66 -6.68 1.85 4.94
N VAL A 67 -5.75 1.53 5.85
CA VAL A 67 -6.07 1.11 7.22
C VAL A 67 -5.51 2.06 8.29
N TRP A 68 -4.45 2.78 7.98
CA TRP A 68 -3.91 3.84 8.81
C TRP A 68 -3.09 4.79 7.96
N ARG A 69 -2.88 6.00 8.46
CA ARG A 69 -2.07 7.03 7.83
C ARG A 69 -1.23 7.76 8.85
N ASP A 70 0.00 8.07 8.47
CA ASP A 70 0.94 8.91 9.19
C ASP A 70 1.61 9.83 8.16
N ASP A 71 1.08 11.06 8.01
CA ASP A 71 1.48 12.02 6.97
C ASP A 71 1.46 11.43 5.54
N ARG A 72 2.64 11.18 4.97
CA ARG A 72 2.85 10.60 3.63
C ARG A 72 2.94 9.08 3.62
N ARG A 73 3.03 8.45 4.79
CA ARG A 73 3.07 7.00 4.93
C ARG A 73 1.68 6.45 5.16
N VAL A 74 1.29 5.46 4.36
CA VAL A 74 -0.03 4.83 4.42
C VAL A 74 0.11 3.33 4.58
N GLY A 75 -0.63 2.77 5.53
CA GLY A 75 -0.82 1.33 5.66
C GLY A 75 -1.99 0.86 4.83
N LEU A 76 -1.80 -0.23 4.09
CA LEU A 76 -2.78 -0.85 3.22
C LEU A 76 -3.13 -2.25 3.71
N ALA A 77 -4.40 -2.60 3.64
CA ALA A 77 -4.84 -4.00 3.67
C ALA A 77 -5.22 -4.43 2.25
N PHE A 78 -4.78 -5.63 1.86
CA PHE A 78 -5.21 -6.24 0.62
C PHE A 78 -6.64 -6.77 0.79
N VAL A 79 -7.46 -6.53 -0.22
CA VAL A 79 -8.85 -7.00 -0.29
C VAL A 79 -8.83 -8.27 -1.15
N GLN A 80 -9.46 -9.34 -0.65
CA GLN A 80 -9.71 -10.56 -1.44
C GLN A 80 -10.87 -10.33 -2.40
#